data_AF-A0A259L3R1-F1
#
_entry.id   AF-A0A259L3R1-F1
#
_cell.length_a   1.000
_cell.length_b   1.000
_cell.length_c   1.000
_cell.angle_alpha   90.00
_cell.angle_beta   90.00
_cell.angle_gamma   90.00
#
_symmetry.space_group_name_H-M   'P 1'
#
loop_
_entity.id
_entity.type
_entity.pdbx_description
1 polymer ?
#
loop_
_entity_poly.entity_id
_entity_poly.type
_entity_poly.pdbx_seq_one_letter_code
_entity_poly.pdbx_strand_id
1 'polypeptide(L)'
;MVPPPAAQSILPGPTDRFAVYDIAGKTVYMPSGEKLEAHSGYGDTFDDVRHVSKKMVGPTPPNTYELTMRESLFHGVEALRMRPVGKEPMYGRDGFLTHSYMMGPRGDSNGCISFSDYPKFLQAYKRGEVTRIIVVASLPGAQPKHDNPLLSWLAGRAGTVPETR
;
A
#
# COMPACT_ATOMS: atom_id res chain seq x y z
N MET A 1 -1.44 27.04 29.01
CA MET A 1 -0.67 26.33 27.97
C MET A 1 -1.65 25.49 27.19
N VAL A 2 -2.03 25.93 25.98
CA VAL A 2 -2.87 25.13 25.08
C VAL A 2 -1.98 23.99 24.58
N PRO A 3 -2.36 22.70 24.74
CA PRO A 3 -1.57 21.63 24.15
C PRO A 3 -1.47 21.88 22.65
N PRO A 4 -0.29 21.66 22.01
CA PRO A 4 -0.20 21.74 20.57
C PRO A 4 -1.28 20.82 19.96
N PRO A 5 -1.97 21.24 18.89
CA PRO A 5 -2.94 20.38 18.24
C PRO A 5 -2.24 19.06 17.93
N ALA A 6 -2.79 17.96 18.45
CA ALA A 6 -2.26 16.63 18.18
C ALA A 6 -2.10 16.52 16.66
N ALA A 7 -0.89 16.18 16.20
CA ALA A 7 -0.64 15.94 14.80
C ALA A 7 -1.71 14.94 14.32
N GLN A 8 -2.57 15.38 13.41
CA GLN A 8 -3.66 14.54 12.92
C GLN A 8 -3.03 13.25 12.36
N SER A 9 -3.45 12.10 12.90
CA SER A 9 -2.96 10.83 12.40
C SER A 9 -3.41 10.71 10.95
N ILE A 10 -2.46 10.56 10.03
CA ILE A 10 -2.76 10.33 8.61
C ILE A 10 -3.46 8.96 8.44
N LEU A 11 -3.31 8.06 9.40
CA LEU A 11 -3.96 6.76 9.43
C LEU A 11 -5.48 6.86 9.61
N PRO A 12 -6.26 6.05 8.88
CA PRO A 12 -7.70 6.03 9.01
C PRO A 12 -8.14 5.36 10.32
N GLY A 13 -9.23 5.85 10.90
CA GLY A 13 -9.95 5.24 12.00
C GLY A 13 -11.29 4.62 11.57
N PRO A 14 -12.03 3.98 12.50
CA PRO A 14 -13.25 3.23 12.18
C PRO A 14 -14.39 4.04 11.57
N THR A 15 -14.40 5.37 11.76
CA THR A 15 -15.41 6.26 11.18
C THR A 15 -15.02 6.78 9.80
N ASP A 16 -13.76 6.61 9.40
CA ASP A 16 -13.27 7.08 8.12
C ASP A 16 -13.74 6.17 6.98
N ARG A 17 -13.85 6.78 5.79
CA ARG A 17 -14.27 6.10 4.55
C ARG A 17 -13.13 6.01 3.54
N PHE A 18 -11.89 6.06 4.00
CA PHE A 18 -10.70 6.00 3.17
C PHE A 18 -9.68 5.01 3.72
N ALA A 19 -8.91 4.40 2.83
CA ALA A 19 -7.70 3.66 3.19
C ALA A 19 -6.47 4.51 2.88
N VAL A 20 -5.33 4.20 3.51
CA VAL A 20 -4.04 4.84 3.19
C VAL A 20 -3.08 3.80 2.64
N TYR A 21 -2.55 4.02 1.45
CA TYR A 21 -1.49 3.21 0.87
C TYR A 21 -0.14 3.90 1.07
N ASP A 22 0.73 3.26 1.85
CA ASP A 22 2.15 3.61 1.99
C ASP A 22 2.95 2.81 0.97
N ILE A 23 3.51 3.49 -0.04
CA ILE A 23 4.31 2.86 -1.10
C ILE A 23 5.58 2.24 -0.52
N ALA A 24 6.36 3.01 0.25
CA ALA A 24 7.62 2.51 0.82
C ALA A 24 7.39 1.38 1.84
N GLY A 25 6.30 1.47 2.60
CA GLY A 25 5.86 0.47 3.56
C GLY A 25 5.14 -0.73 2.93
N LYS A 26 4.81 -0.68 1.63
CA LYS A 26 4.12 -1.74 0.87
C LYS A 26 2.81 -2.19 1.53
N THR A 27 2.14 -1.24 2.17
CA THR A 27 1.05 -1.53 3.10
C THR A 27 -0.11 -0.57 2.89
N VAL A 28 -1.32 -1.12 2.82
CA VAL A 28 -2.58 -0.40 2.90
C VAL A 28 -3.15 -0.52 4.30
N TYR A 29 -3.36 0.61 4.95
CA TYR A 29 -3.99 0.74 6.25
C TYR A 29 -5.49 0.97 6.07
N MET A 30 -6.30 0.08 6.63
CA MET A 30 -7.76 0.08 6.49
C MET A 30 -8.43 0.83 7.66
N PRO A 31 -9.61 1.43 7.46
CA PRO A 31 -10.42 1.98 8.56
C PRO A 31 -10.71 1.01 9.70
N SER A 32 -10.79 -0.29 9.40
CA SER A 32 -10.96 -1.36 10.39
C SER A 32 -9.74 -1.55 11.31
N GLY A 33 -8.60 -0.94 10.99
CA GLY A 33 -7.31 -1.18 11.64
C GLY A 33 -6.50 -2.32 11.00
N GLU A 34 -7.09 -3.07 10.07
CA GLU A 34 -6.37 -4.09 9.30
C GLU A 34 -5.30 -3.47 8.40
N LYS A 35 -4.28 -4.29 8.10
CA LYS A 35 -3.19 -3.93 7.20
C LYS A 35 -3.14 -4.96 6.07
N LEU A 36 -3.15 -4.48 4.83
CA LEU A 36 -3.06 -5.32 3.64
C LEU A 36 -1.75 -5.03 2.92
N GLU A 37 -1.07 -6.08 2.44
CA GLU A 37 0.10 -5.90 1.58
C GLU A 37 -0.34 -5.47 0.18
N ALA A 38 0.34 -4.46 -0.36
CA ALA A 38 0.10 -3.99 -1.71
C ALA A 38 1.37 -3.41 -2.35
N HIS A 39 1.43 -3.50 -3.67
CA HIS A 39 2.57 -3.07 -4.47
C HIS A 39 2.16 -2.20 -5.65
N SER A 40 3.12 -1.47 -6.19
CA SER A 40 2.92 -0.69 -7.40
C SER A 40 4.18 -0.50 -8.21
N GLY A 41 4.03 -0.49 -9.53
CA GLY A 41 5.14 -0.36 -10.48
C GLY A 41 5.70 -1.72 -10.92
N TYR A 42 6.71 -1.65 -11.78
CA TYR A 42 7.24 -2.79 -12.52
C TYR A 42 8.77 -2.77 -12.54
N GLY A 43 9.38 -3.95 -12.60
CA GLY A 43 10.80 -4.11 -12.86
C GLY A 43 11.65 -3.41 -11.79
N ASP A 44 12.59 -2.55 -12.23
CA ASP A 44 13.54 -1.85 -11.36
C ASP A 44 12.93 -0.66 -10.60
N THR A 45 11.70 -0.25 -10.95
CA THR A 45 11.00 0.88 -10.32
C THR A 45 9.87 0.45 -9.40
N PHE A 46 9.78 -0.85 -9.14
CA PHE A 46 8.82 -1.49 -8.24
C PHE A 46 8.91 -0.93 -6.82
N ASP A 47 7.79 -0.44 -6.28
CA ASP A 47 7.66 0.21 -4.97
C ASP A 47 8.64 1.40 -4.73
N ASP A 48 9.22 1.98 -5.80
CA ASP A 48 10.17 3.09 -5.68
C ASP A 48 9.50 4.43 -5.98
N VAL A 49 9.20 5.18 -4.92
CA VAL A 49 8.56 6.50 -4.96
C VAL A 49 9.30 7.50 -5.86
N ARG A 50 10.62 7.37 -6.01
CA ARG A 50 11.42 8.29 -6.86
C ARG A 50 11.01 8.21 -8.34
N HIS A 51 10.27 7.18 -8.70
CA HIS A 51 9.88 6.87 -10.06
C HIS A 51 8.38 7.06 -10.35
N VAL A 52 7.63 7.74 -9.47
CA VAL A 52 6.19 8.02 -9.67
C VAL A 52 5.85 8.81 -10.95
N SER A 53 6.83 9.45 -11.58
CA SER A 53 6.65 10.14 -12.87
C SER A 53 6.82 9.22 -14.08
N LYS A 54 7.41 8.02 -13.92
CA LYS A 54 7.68 7.10 -15.03
C LYS A 54 6.39 6.39 -15.47
N LYS A 55 5.99 6.64 -16.72
CA LYS A 55 4.83 5.99 -17.34
C LYS A 55 5.03 4.48 -17.40
N MET A 56 3.94 3.73 -17.20
CA MET A 56 3.86 2.27 -17.27
C MET A 56 4.76 1.46 -16.32
N VAL A 57 5.78 2.03 -15.69
CA VAL A 57 6.69 1.28 -14.81
C VAL A 57 6.77 1.84 -13.40
N GLY A 58 6.53 3.15 -13.23
CA GLY A 58 6.55 3.79 -11.92
C GLY A 58 5.35 3.40 -11.06
N PRO A 59 5.46 3.47 -9.72
CA PRO A 59 4.34 3.26 -8.82
C PRO A 59 3.26 4.33 -8.99
N THR A 60 2.07 4.09 -8.44
CA THR A 60 0.98 5.06 -8.40
C THR A 60 1.44 6.39 -7.79
N PRO A 61 1.18 7.55 -8.43
CA PRO A 61 1.54 8.84 -7.85
C PRO A 61 0.85 9.11 -6.50
N PRO A 62 1.55 9.68 -5.50
CA PRO A 62 0.92 10.14 -4.27
C PRO A 62 -0.19 11.15 -4.55
N ASN A 63 -1.43 10.81 -4.17
CA ASN A 63 -2.61 11.64 -4.31
C ASN A 63 -3.77 11.01 -3.51
N THR A 64 -4.88 11.72 -3.38
CA THR A 64 -6.15 11.12 -2.99
C THR A 64 -6.91 10.67 -4.23
N TYR A 65 -7.38 9.43 -4.22
CA TYR A 65 -8.16 8.84 -5.30
C TYR A 65 -9.55 8.43 -4.81
N GLU A 66 -10.58 8.84 -5.54
CA GLU A 66 -11.91 8.26 -5.41
C GLU A 66 -11.97 6.92 -6.13
N LEU A 67 -12.58 5.94 -5.47
CA LEU A 67 -12.72 4.59 -5.97
C LEU A 67 -14.11 4.42 -6.61
N THR A 68 -14.13 3.77 -7.76
CA THR A 68 -15.39 3.33 -8.38
C THR A 68 -15.24 1.95 -8.98
N MET A 69 -16.31 1.15 -8.93
CA MET A 69 -16.33 -0.16 -9.57
C MET A 69 -16.17 0.03 -11.08
N ARG A 70 -15.31 -0.76 -11.73
CA ARG A 70 -15.28 -0.82 -13.20
C ARG A 70 -16.56 -1.49 -13.72
N GLU A 71 -17.03 -1.06 -14.90
CA GLU A 71 -18.20 -1.68 -15.53
C GLU A 71 -17.91 -3.10 -16.05
N SER A 72 -16.64 -3.39 -16.35
CA SER A 72 -16.20 -4.70 -16.84
C SER A 72 -15.02 -5.24 -16.03
N LEU A 73 -14.82 -6.56 -16.09
CA LEU A 73 -13.65 -7.22 -15.50
C LEU A 73 -12.34 -6.69 -16.11
N PHE A 74 -11.28 -6.71 -15.32
CA PHE A 74 -9.90 -6.42 -15.72
C PHE A 74 -9.14 -7.74 -15.74
N HIS A 75 -8.83 -8.27 -16.92
CA HIS A 75 -8.20 -9.60 -17.05
C HIS A 75 -8.93 -10.70 -16.26
N GLY A 76 -10.27 -10.65 -16.23
CA GLY A 76 -11.09 -11.61 -15.50
C GLY A 76 -11.31 -11.32 -14.01
N VAL A 77 -10.72 -10.25 -13.46
CA VAL A 77 -10.87 -9.87 -12.05
C VAL A 77 -11.64 -8.55 -11.93
N GLU A 78 -12.52 -8.47 -10.94
CA GLU A 78 -13.13 -7.19 -10.58
C GLU A 78 -12.04 -6.19 -10.18
N ALA A 79 -12.13 -4.95 -10.63
CA ALA A 79 -11.12 -3.94 -10.28
C ALA A 79 -11.79 -2.60 -10.01
N LEU A 80 -11.22 -1.80 -9.11
CA LEU A 80 -11.73 -0.46 -8.84
C LEU A 80 -10.92 0.55 -9.64
N ARG A 81 -11.59 1.43 -10.37
CA ARG A 81 -10.98 2.59 -11.01
C ARG A 81 -10.66 3.64 -9.95
N MET A 82 -9.45 4.15 -10.00
CA MET A 82 -8.96 5.24 -9.15
C MET A 82 -9.01 6.57 -9.91
N ARG A 83 -9.77 7.53 -9.41
CA ARG A 83 -9.86 8.89 -9.97
C ARG A 83 -9.20 9.89 -9.04
N PRO A 84 -8.11 10.57 -9.44
CA PRO A 84 -7.46 11.55 -8.58
C PRO A 84 -8.38 12.74 -8.33
N VAL A 85 -8.47 13.19 -7.08
CA VAL A 85 -9.27 14.37 -6.69
C VAL A 85 -8.45 15.48 -6.02
N GLY A 86 -7.18 15.21 -5.69
CA GLY A 86 -6.25 16.22 -5.21
C GLY A 86 -5.59 17.00 -6.35
N LYS A 87 -4.81 18.02 -5.98
CA LYS A 87 -4.09 18.90 -6.92
C LYS A 87 -2.68 18.40 -7.25
N GLU A 88 -2.28 17.26 -6.68
CA GLU A 88 -0.94 16.72 -6.86
C GLU A 88 -0.67 16.29 -8.31
N PRO A 89 0.58 16.42 -8.81
CA PRO A 89 0.89 16.10 -10.18
C PRO A 89 0.65 14.63 -10.53
N MET A 90 -0.08 14.40 -11.62
CA MET A 90 -0.30 13.05 -12.17
C MET A 90 0.68 12.70 -13.30
N TYR A 91 1.59 13.60 -13.66
CA TYR A 91 2.66 13.38 -14.66
C TYR A 91 2.15 12.90 -16.03
N GLY A 92 0.94 13.30 -16.42
CA GLY A 92 0.29 12.81 -17.64
C GLY A 92 0.02 11.31 -17.63
N ARG A 93 -0.25 10.76 -16.44
CA ARG A 93 -0.64 9.37 -16.18
C ARG A 93 -2.06 9.31 -15.63
N ASP A 94 -2.79 8.28 -16.02
CA ASP A 94 -4.17 8.04 -15.62
C ASP A 94 -4.47 6.53 -15.69
N GLY A 95 -5.76 6.16 -15.60
CA GLY A 95 -6.20 4.78 -15.80
C GLY A 95 -5.84 3.81 -14.67
N PHE A 96 -5.41 4.31 -13.52
CA PHE A 96 -5.01 3.51 -12.36
C PHE A 96 -6.16 2.69 -11.80
N LEU A 97 -5.85 1.46 -11.42
CA LEU A 97 -6.78 0.51 -10.84
C LEU A 97 -6.25 -0.05 -9.52
N THR A 98 -7.15 -0.57 -8.69
CA THR A 98 -6.83 -1.57 -7.67
C THR A 98 -7.21 -2.96 -8.16
N HIS A 99 -6.35 -3.96 -7.99
CA HIS A 99 -6.63 -5.35 -8.40
C HIS A 99 -5.73 -6.36 -7.66
N SER A 100 -5.97 -7.66 -7.84
CA SER A 100 -5.09 -8.73 -7.36
C SER A 100 -3.77 -8.79 -8.13
N TYR A 101 -2.76 -9.54 -7.64
CA TYR A 101 -1.56 -9.78 -8.45
C TYR A 101 -1.92 -10.46 -9.79
N MET A 102 -1.40 -9.90 -10.88
CA MET A 102 -1.66 -10.37 -12.25
C MET A 102 -0.37 -10.54 -13.06
N MET A 103 0.68 -9.76 -12.75
CA MET A 103 1.96 -9.81 -13.45
C MET A 103 2.99 -10.57 -12.61
N GLY A 104 2.69 -11.84 -12.34
CA GLY A 104 3.56 -12.70 -11.53
C GLY A 104 3.40 -12.51 -10.02
N PRO A 105 4.16 -13.30 -9.23
CA PRO A 105 3.91 -13.46 -7.79
C PRO A 105 4.39 -12.29 -6.93
N ARG A 106 5.24 -11.40 -7.48
CA ARG A 106 5.77 -10.23 -6.77
C ARG A 106 4.76 -9.08 -6.67
N GLY A 107 3.67 -9.12 -7.46
CA GLY A 107 2.68 -8.05 -7.49
C GLY A 107 3.02 -6.89 -8.42
N ASP A 108 3.85 -7.14 -9.44
CA ASP A 108 4.14 -6.13 -10.45
C ASP A 108 2.87 -5.57 -11.12
N SER A 109 2.93 -4.30 -11.52
CA SER A 109 1.85 -3.62 -12.22
C SER A 109 2.39 -2.48 -13.08
N ASN A 110 1.59 -2.00 -14.05
CA ASN A 110 1.98 -0.81 -14.83
C ASN A 110 1.76 0.54 -14.07
N GLY A 111 1.79 0.48 -12.74
CA GLY A 111 1.50 1.60 -11.83
C GLY A 111 0.13 1.55 -11.16
N CYS A 112 -0.64 0.47 -11.35
CA CYS A 112 -1.82 0.17 -10.54
C CYS A 112 -1.42 -0.23 -9.11
N ILE A 113 -2.36 -0.23 -8.17
CA ILE A 113 -2.12 -0.80 -6.84
C ILE A 113 -2.57 -2.26 -6.87
N SER A 114 -1.61 -3.17 -6.78
CA SER A 114 -1.87 -4.60 -6.77
C SER A 114 -1.86 -5.08 -5.31
N PHE A 115 -2.78 -5.97 -4.94
CA PHE A 115 -2.92 -6.47 -3.58
C PHE A 115 -2.68 -7.98 -3.54
N SER A 116 -1.97 -8.46 -2.51
CA SER A 116 -1.84 -9.91 -2.27
C SER A 116 -3.19 -10.52 -1.86
N ASP A 117 -3.95 -9.80 -1.03
CA ASP A 117 -5.31 -10.16 -0.62
C ASP A 117 -6.32 -9.11 -1.11
N TYR A 118 -6.47 -9.04 -2.43
CA TYR A 118 -7.43 -8.13 -3.06
C TYR A 118 -8.89 -8.35 -2.66
N PRO A 119 -9.39 -9.60 -2.49
CA PRO A 119 -10.77 -9.82 -2.08
C PRO A 119 -11.15 -9.08 -0.80
N LYS A 120 -10.26 -9.01 0.21
CA LYS A 120 -10.53 -8.22 1.43
C LYS A 120 -10.74 -6.74 1.12
N PHE A 121 -9.85 -6.13 0.35
CA PHE A 121 -9.96 -4.72 -0.01
C PHE A 121 -11.24 -4.44 -0.82
N LEU A 122 -11.52 -5.28 -1.81
CA LEU A 122 -12.71 -5.15 -2.66
C LEU A 122 -14.00 -5.27 -1.83
N GLN A 123 -14.06 -6.21 -0.89
CA GLN A 123 -15.25 -6.36 -0.04
C GLN A 123 -15.44 -5.17 0.91
N ALA A 124 -14.37 -4.60 1.45
CA ALA A 124 -14.46 -3.35 2.23
C ALA A 124 -15.04 -2.19 1.39
N TYR A 125 -14.63 -2.08 0.13
CA TYR A 125 -15.24 -1.11 -0.79
C TYR A 125 -16.72 -1.41 -1.04
N LYS A 126 -17.08 -2.67 -1.33
CA LYS A 126 -18.48 -3.06 -1.59
C LYS A 126 -19.41 -2.84 -0.39
N ARG A 127 -18.88 -2.90 0.83
CA ARG A 127 -19.61 -2.54 2.07
C ARG A 127 -19.67 -1.03 2.33
N GLY A 128 -19.02 -0.21 1.51
CA GLY A 128 -18.94 1.24 1.68
C GLY A 128 -17.99 1.68 2.80
N GLU A 129 -17.17 0.77 3.34
CA GLU A 129 -16.18 1.10 4.37
C GLU A 129 -15.01 1.89 3.80
N VAL A 130 -14.67 1.64 2.53
CA VAL A 130 -13.62 2.36 1.80
C VAL A 130 -14.20 2.87 0.50
N THR A 131 -14.20 4.19 0.31
CA THR A 131 -14.64 4.87 -0.92
C THR A 131 -13.52 5.66 -1.58
N ARG A 132 -12.44 5.88 -0.83
CA ARG A 132 -11.24 6.60 -1.26
C ARG A 132 -9.98 5.86 -0.83
N ILE A 133 -8.90 6.07 -1.55
CA ILE A 133 -7.57 5.66 -1.13
C ILE A 133 -6.62 6.85 -1.23
N ILE A 134 -5.91 7.12 -0.14
CA ILE A 134 -4.89 8.15 -0.06
C ILE A 134 -3.55 7.45 -0.25
N VAL A 135 -2.84 7.78 -1.32
CA VAL A 135 -1.52 7.22 -1.61
C VAL A 135 -0.47 8.19 -1.11
N VAL A 136 0.46 7.70 -0.30
CA VAL A 136 1.57 8.47 0.26
C VAL A 136 2.90 7.82 -0.08
N ALA A 137 3.95 8.63 -0.16
CA ALA A 137 5.31 8.15 -0.36
C ALA A 137 5.76 7.23 0.78
N SER A 138 5.59 7.69 2.01
CA SER A 138 5.92 6.97 3.24
C SER A 138 5.18 7.59 4.42
N LEU A 139 4.75 6.76 5.37
CA LEU A 139 4.24 7.23 6.66
C LEU A 139 5.38 7.45 7.67
N PRO A 140 5.30 8.51 8.50
CA PRO A 140 6.25 8.70 9.59
C PRO A 140 6.27 7.47 10.52
N GLY A 141 7.46 6.89 10.73
CA GLY A 141 7.63 5.72 11.61
C GLY A 141 7.39 4.36 10.96
N ALA A 142 6.93 4.30 9.70
CA ALA A 142 6.98 3.08 8.90
C ALA A 142 8.44 2.85 8.46
N GLN A 143 9.23 2.16 9.30
CA GLN A 143 10.57 1.76 8.92
C GLN A 143 10.50 0.83 7.70
N PRO A 144 11.35 1.01 6.66
CA PRO A 144 11.51 0.00 5.63
C PRO A 144 11.88 -1.32 6.33
N LYS A 145 11.18 -2.41 6.03
CA LYS A 145 11.62 -3.75 6.45
C LYS A 145 12.97 -4.03 5.77
N HIS A 146 14.06 -3.71 6.44
CA HIS A 146 15.36 -4.25 6.11
C HIS A 146 15.40 -5.67 6.68
N ASP A 147 14.97 -6.65 5.88
CA ASP A 147 15.28 -8.04 6.16
C ASP A 147 16.79 -8.21 6.02
N ASN A 148 17.53 -8.01 7.12
CA ASN A 148 18.96 -8.27 7.15
C ASN A 148 19.17 -9.76 7.52
N PRO A 149 19.48 -10.64 6.55
CA PRO A 149 19.53 -12.09 6.77
C PRO A 149 20.58 -12.51 7.82
N LEU A 150 21.55 -11.65 8.12
CA LEU A 150 22.61 -11.93 9.10
C LEU A 150 22.15 -11.90 10.57
N LEU A 151 21.03 -11.24 10.89
CA LEU A 151 20.52 -11.14 12.27
C LEU A 151 19.60 -12.30 12.68
N SER A 152 19.07 -13.06 11.72
CA SER A 152 18.16 -14.18 11.99
C SER A 152 18.87 -15.41 12.55
N TRP A 153 20.19 -15.56 12.31
CA TRP A 153 20.99 -16.68 12.83
C TRP A 153 21.47 -16.48 14.28
N LEU A 154 21.61 -15.24 14.74
CA LEU A 154 22.10 -14.94 16.10
C LEU A 154 21.05 -15.13 17.20
N ALA A 155 19.77 -15.24 16.86
CA ALA A 155 18.69 -15.44 17.83
C ALA A 155 18.50 -16.90 18.28
N GLY A 156 19.24 -17.86 17.70
CA GLY A 156 18.96 -19.30 17.85
C GLY A 156 19.86 -20.11 18.80
N ARG A 157 20.82 -19.52 19.53
CA ARG A 157 21.80 -20.31 20.34
C ARG A 157 22.14 -19.71 21.70
N ALA A 158 21.15 -19.54 22.56
CA ALA A 158 21.41 -19.35 23.99
C ALA A 158 20.80 -20.50 24.81
N GLY A 159 21.65 -21.33 25.41
CA GLY A 159 21.28 -22.23 26.51
C GLY A 159 21.83 -23.64 26.39
N THR A 160 23.00 -23.88 27.00
CA THR A 160 23.21 -24.82 28.13
C THR A 160 24.73 -24.94 28.39
N VAL A 161 25.20 -24.33 29.47
CA VAL A 161 26.52 -24.63 30.06
C VAL A 161 26.27 -25.63 31.19
N PRO A 162 26.83 -26.85 31.18
CA PRO A 162 26.74 -27.71 32.34
C PRO A 162 27.86 -27.35 33.31
N GLU A 163 27.46 -27.09 34.55
CA GLU A 163 28.31 -27.02 35.72
C GLU A 163 28.59 -28.44 36.21
N THR A 164 29.86 -28.88 36.24
CA THR A 164 30.30 -29.88 37.23
C THR A 164 31.83 -29.98 37.36
N ARG A 165 32.27 -29.69 38.59
CA ARG A 165 33.38 -30.27 39.39
C ARG A 165 34.83 -30.23 38.93
#